data_AF-A0A939UEH3-F1
#
_entry.id   AF-A0A939UEH3-F1
#
_cell.length_a   1.000
_cell.length_b   1.000
_cell.length_c   1.000
_cell.angle_alpha   90.00
_cell.angle_beta   90.00
_cell.angle_gamma   90.00
#
_symmetry.space_group_name_H-M   'P 1'
#
loop_
_entity.id
_entity.type
_entity.pdbx_description
1 polymer ?
#
loop_
_entity_poly.entity_id
_entity_poly.type
_entity_poly.pdbx_seq_one_letter_code
_entity_poly.pdbx_strand_id
1 'polypeptide(L)' 'KPGDNAKVIGELIHPIAMDEGLKLAIREGGHTIASGQVVKIIE' A
#
# COMPACT_ATOMS: atom_id res chain seq x y z
N LYS A 1 -7.12 14.17 -1.58
CA LYS A 1 -7.02 14.49 -3.04
C LYS A 1 -5.65 14.03 -3.56
N PRO A 2 -5.41 13.99 -4.88
CA PRO A 2 -4.04 13.81 -5.38
C PRO A 2 -3.07 14.75 -4.68
N GLY A 3 -1.95 14.20 -4.19
CA GLY A 3 -0.94 14.93 -3.43
C GLY A 3 -1.13 14.95 -1.91
N ASP A 4 -2.28 14.52 -1.38
CA ASP A 4 -2.45 14.40 0.08
C ASP A 4 -1.94 13.05 0.60
N ASN A 5 -1.52 13.04 1.86
CA ASN A 5 -1.29 11.81 2.61
C ASN A 5 -2.62 11.23 3.12
N ALA A 6 -2.75 9.91 3.01
CA ALA A 6 -3.89 9.18 3.55
C ALA A 6 -3.42 7.87 4.20
N LYS A 7 -4.15 7.41 5.21
CA LYS A 7 -4.02 6.04 5.74
C LYS A 7 -5.05 5.16 5.04
N VAL A 8 -4.61 4.00 4.58
CA VAL A 8 -5.44 3.05 3.84
C VAL A 8 -5.35 1.68 4.51
N ILE A 9 -6.48 1.00 4.63
CA ILE A 9 -6.56 -0.40 5.02
C ILE A 9 -6.84 -1.18 3.74
N GLY A 10 -6.06 -2.22 3.48
CA GLY A 10 -6.21 -3.06 2.29
C GLY A 10 -6.09 -4.53 2.66
N GLU A 11 -6.78 -5.37 1.88
CA GLU A 11 -6.74 -6.82 1.97
C GLU A 11 -6.04 -7.37 0.73
N LEU A 12 -5.11 -8.31 0.91
CA LEU A 12 -4.41 -8.93 -0.21
C LEU A 12 -5.14 -10.18 -0.67
N ILE A 13 -5.28 -10.34 -1.99
CA ILE A 13 -5.87 -11.54 -2.59
C ILE A 13 -4.97 -12.78 -2.37
N HIS A 14 -3.66 -12.55 -2.24
CA HIS A 14 -2.67 -13.61 -1.99
C HIS A 14 -1.72 -13.19 -0.86
N PRO A 15 -1.26 -14.13 -0.02
CA PRO A 15 -0.29 -13.84 1.02
C PRO A 15 1.05 -13.41 0.39
N ILE A 16 1.61 -12.33 0.93
CA ILE A 16 2.92 -11.80 0.55
C ILE A 16 3.71 -11.59 1.83
N ALA A 17 4.98 -12.01 1.82
CA ALA A 17 5.90 -11.72 2.91
C ALA A 17 6.07 -10.20 3.04
N MET A 18 5.77 -9.64 4.21
CA MET A 18 5.85 -8.21 4.46
C MET A 18 6.23 -7.93 5.91
N ASP A 19 6.88 -6.79 6.12
CA ASP A 19 7.22 -6.23 7.42
C ASP A 19 6.67 -4.81 7.54
N GLU A 20 6.43 -4.34 8.77
CA GLU A 20 6.19 -2.92 9.02
C GLU A 20 7.37 -2.09 8.51
N GLY A 21 7.08 -1.00 7.82
CA GLY A 21 8.11 -0.18 7.19
C GLY A 21 8.45 -0.58 5.74
N LEU A 22 7.92 -1.70 5.22
CA LEU A 22 8.08 -2.04 3.81
C LEU A 22 7.47 -0.95 2.91
N LYS A 23 8.25 -0.44 1.96
CA LYS A 23 7.78 0.54 0.96
C LYS A 23 7.11 -0.15 -0.21
N LEU A 24 6.02 0.43 -0.70
CA LEU A 24 5.24 -0.11 -1.82
C LEU A 24 4.78 0.99 -2.79
N ALA A 25 4.43 0.56 -4.00
CA ALA A 25 3.77 1.39 -4.99
C ALA A 25 2.36 0.87 -5.24
N ILE A 26 1.40 1.78 -5.39
CA ILE A 26 0.01 1.47 -5.72
C ILE A 26 -0.20 1.82 -7.19
N ARG A 27 -0.70 0.84 -7.96
CA ARG A 27 -0.83 0.94 -9.42
C ARG A 27 -2.25 0.60 -9.86
N GLU A 28 -2.74 1.36 -10.83
CA GLU A 28 -4.04 1.15 -11.48
C GLU A 28 -3.87 1.37 -12.99
N GLY A 29 -4.42 0.49 -13.82
CA GLY A 29 -4.31 0.60 -15.29
C GLY A 29 -2.86 0.60 -15.81
N GLY A 30 -1.90 0.06 -15.06
CA GLY A 30 -0.48 0.08 -15.41
C GLY A 30 0.29 1.33 -14.99
N HIS A 31 -0.37 2.35 -14.43
CA HIS A 31 0.26 3.58 -13.97
C HIS A 31 0.43 3.58 -12.45
N THR A 32 1.52 4.17 -11.95
CA THR A 32 1.70 4.41 -10.51
C THR A 32 0.87 5.63 -10.11
N ILE A 33 -0.08 5.43 -9.20
CA ILE A 33 -0.98 6.50 -8.74
C ILE A 33 -0.65 6.98 -7.32
N ALA A 34 0.06 6.15 -6.54
CA ALA A 34 0.53 6.50 -5.20
C ALA A 34 1.74 5.65 -4.80
N SER A 35 2.42 6.10 -3.75
CA SER A 35 3.45 5.35 -3.03
C SER A 35 3.12 5.33 -1.54
N GLY A 36 3.61 4.31 -0.84
CA GLY A 36 3.28 4.13 0.58
C GLY A 36 4.27 3.26 1.31
N GLN A 37 3.97 3.07 2.59
CA GLN A 37 4.71 2.23 3.51
C GLN A 37 3.72 1.46 4.39
N VAL A 38 4.02 0.19 4.67
CA VAL A 38 3.23 -0.62 5.61
C VAL A 38 3.39 -0.05 7.02
N VAL A 39 2.28 0.34 7.66
CA VAL A 39 2.29 0.92 9.01
C VAL A 39 1.95 -0.12 10.08
N LYS A 40 1.08 -1.08 9.75
CA LYS A 40 0.65 -2.16 10.64
C LYS A 40 0.12 -3.32 9.82
N ILE A 41 0.46 -4.55 10.22
CA ILE A 41 -0.11 -5.79 9.65
C ILE A 41 -1.33 -6.19 10.50
N ILE A 42 -2.44 -6.53 9.83
CA ILE A 42 -3.71 -6.92 10.45
C ILE A 42 -4.08 -8.28 9.84
N GLU A 43 -4.40 -9.26 10.69
CA GLU A 43 -4.85 -10.62 10.31
C GLU A 43 -6.35 -10.78 10.47
#